data_AF-A0A8D8B6S0-F1
#
_entry.id   AF-A0A8D8B6S0-F1
#
_cell.length_a   1.000
_cell.length_b   1.000
_cell.length_c   1.000
_cell.angle_alpha   90.00
_cell.angle_beta   90.00
_cell.angle_gamma   90.00
#
_symmetry.space_group_name_H-M   'P 1'
#
loop_
_entity.id
_entity.type
_entity.pdbx_description
1 polymer ?
#
loop_
_entity_poly.entity_id
_entity_poly.type
_entity_poly.pdbx_seq_one_letter_code
_entity_poly.pdbx_strand_id
1 'polypeptide(L)'
;MEESAASSTQSHPVRVDIEYCTVCNSKPQCVELSRLIEERVPGAQVTCKTGRRGTFEVQINETLVHSKLGSMAFPDYEAVVENVQAAAAGKPVNKVKEQPITDCVIQCHPRNNSKKYPTLTVRFNFKTQVHVMRVWDYAYRQARKSEWEIAARDRAWFKRRIENTEPVLGPIFDRDLRERVYRERFAG
;
A
#
# COMPACT_ATOMS: atom_id res chain seq x y z
N MET A 1 -31.53 -45.28 27.75
CA MET A 1 -30.93 -45.23 26.40
C MET A 1 -30.83 -43.77 26.03
N GLU A 2 -29.65 -43.19 26.19
CA GLU A 2 -29.28 -41.97 25.49
C GLU A 2 -27.76 -42.01 25.37
N GLU A 3 -27.32 -42.03 24.12
CA GLU A 3 -26.03 -42.51 23.66
C GLU A 3 -25.09 -41.31 23.54
N SER A 4 -24.06 -41.28 24.39
CA SER A 4 -23.04 -40.23 24.41
C SER A 4 -22.17 -40.30 23.16
N ALA A 5 -22.41 -39.42 22.19
CA ALA A 5 -21.54 -39.25 21.02
C ALA A 5 -20.26 -38.48 21.41
N ALA A 6 -19.20 -39.21 21.72
CA ALA A 6 -17.85 -38.67 21.80
C ALA A 6 -17.40 -38.25 20.39
N SER A 7 -17.44 -36.94 20.10
CA SER A 7 -16.88 -36.37 18.88
C SER A 7 -15.36 -36.42 18.97
N SER A 8 -14.75 -37.34 18.22
CA SER A 8 -13.31 -37.47 18.05
C SER A 8 -12.76 -36.24 17.33
N THR A 9 -12.22 -35.27 18.07
CA THR A 9 -11.44 -34.16 17.51
C THR A 9 -10.12 -34.70 16.95
N GLN A 10 -10.06 -34.89 15.64
CA GLN A 10 -8.80 -35.12 14.94
C GLN A 10 -7.99 -33.81 14.98
N SER A 11 -7.00 -33.74 15.87
CA SER A 11 -6.11 -32.58 16.02
C SER A 11 -5.22 -32.44 14.79
N HIS A 12 -5.74 -31.84 13.74
CA HIS A 12 -4.91 -31.44 12.61
C HIS A 12 -4.08 -30.23 13.02
N PRO A 13 -2.75 -30.25 12.82
CA PRO A 13 -1.91 -29.11 13.14
C PRO A 13 -2.37 -27.90 12.32
N VAL A 14 -2.48 -26.74 12.97
CA VAL A 14 -2.89 -25.49 12.31
C VAL A 14 -1.83 -25.13 11.28
N ARG A 15 -2.25 -25.02 10.02
CA ARG A 15 -1.36 -24.70 8.91
C ARG A 15 -1.36 -23.20 8.65
N VAL A 16 -0.19 -22.58 8.59
CA VAL A 16 -0.04 -21.15 8.27
C VAL A 16 0.86 -21.00 7.06
N ASP A 17 0.30 -20.52 5.96
CA ASP A 17 1.02 -20.26 4.72
C ASP A 17 1.22 -18.73 4.56
N ILE A 18 2.47 -18.28 4.49
CA ILE A 18 2.84 -16.87 4.32
C ILE A 18 3.52 -16.71 2.96
N GLU A 19 2.86 -16.05 2.01
CA GLU A 19 3.45 -15.69 0.71
C GLU A 19 4.03 -14.28 0.77
N TYR A 20 5.33 -14.13 0.47
CA TYR A 20 6.02 -12.84 0.54
C TYR A 20 6.82 -12.52 -0.73
N CYS A 21 7.00 -11.22 -0.98
CA CYS A 21 7.83 -10.76 -2.07
C CYS A 21 9.32 -10.79 -1.73
N THR A 22 10.11 -11.48 -2.56
CA THR A 22 11.58 -11.52 -2.43
C THR A 22 12.24 -10.21 -2.80
N VAL A 23 11.76 -9.52 -3.85
CA VAL A 23 12.34 -8.25 -4.34
C VAL A 23 12.14 -7.10 -3.35
N CYS A 24 11.03 -7.10 -2.60
CA CYS A 24 10.71 -6.07 -1.61
C CYS A 24 11.36 -6.31 -0.25
N ASN A 25 12.33 -7.24 -0.15
CA ASN A 25 12.99 -7.63 1.09
C ASN A 25 12.00 -7.92 2.23
N SER A 26 10.87 -8.60 1.93
CA SER A 26 9.84 -8.94 2.92
C SER A 26 10.12 -10.27 3.65
N LYS A 27 11.26 -10.89 3.37
CA LYS A 27 11.71 -12.14 3.99
C LYS A 27 11.92 -12.01 5.51
N PRO A 28 12.58 -10.97 6.05
CA PRO A 28 12.75 -10.81 7.49
C PRO A 28 11.42 -10.76 8.24
N GLN A 29 10.39 -10.14 7.65
CA GLN A 29 9.04 -10.07 8.21
C GLN A 29 8.40 -11.45 8.29
N CYS A 30 8.59 -12.29 7.26
CA CYS A 30 8.10 -13.68 7.28
C CYS A 30 8.77 -14.49 8.40
N VAL A 31 10.10 -14.38 8.52
CA VAL A 31 10.89 -15.10 9.55
C VAL A 31 10.52 -14.64 10.96
N GLU A 32 10.31 -13.35 11.17
CA GLU A 32 9.90 -12.86 12.49
C GLU A 32 8.50 -13.33 12.87
N LEU A 33 7.55 -13.25 11.93
CA LEU A 33 6.18 -13.72 12.17
C LEU A 33 6.15 -15.25 12.39
N SER A 34 6.94 -16.02 11.64
CA SER A 34 7.02 -17.48 11.83
C SER A 34 7.58 -17.83 13.21
N ARG A 35 8.66 -17.16 13.63
CA ARG A 35 9.25 -17.33 14.96
C ARG A 35 8.23 -17.05 16.07
N LEU A 36 7.48 -15.95 15.95
CA LEU A 36 6.46 -15.57 16.93
C LEU A 36 5.32 -16.59 17.01
N ILE A 37 4.87 -17.13 15.87
CA ILE A 37 3.80 -18.14 15.82
C ILE A 37 4.30 -19.45 16.45
N GLU A 38 5.49 -19.91 16.10
CA GLU A 38 6.09 -21.15 16.63
C GLU A 38 6.32 -21.05 18.15
N GLU A 39 6.74 -19.88 18.65
CA GLU A 39 6.94 -19.63 20.08
C GLU A 39 5.64 -19.70 20.89
N ARG A 40 4.53 -19.19 20.32
CA ARG A 40 3.23 -19.13 21.02
C ARG A 40 2.35 -20.36 20.79
N VAL A 41 2.53 -21.06 19.66
CA VAL A 41 1.74 -22.23 19.26
C VAL A 41 2.70 -23.30 18.68
N PRO A 42 3.31 -24.12 19.54
CA PRO A 42 4.35 -25.08 19.14
C PRO A 42 3.85 -26.23 18.23
N GLY A 43 2.53 -26.36 18.05
CA GLY A 43 1.90 -27.32 17.13
C GLY A 43 1.51 -26.75 15.78
N ALA A 44 1.78 -25.47 15.51
CA ALA A 44 1.45 -24.83 14.23
C ALA A 44 2.54 -25.11 13.18
N GLN A 45 2.12 -25.41 11.95
CA GLN A 45 3.01 -25.59 10.80
C GLN A 45 3.07 -24.30 9.99
N VAL A 46 4.17 -23.54 10.11
CA VAL A 46 4.36 -22.29 9.36
C VAL A 46 5.22 -22.50 8.12
N THR A 47 4.74 -22.06 6.96
CA THR A 47 5.48 -22.15 5.69
C THR A 47 5.61 -20.77 5.04
N CYS A 48 6.84 -20.32 4.83
CA CYS A 48 7.17 -19.09 4.10
C CYS A 48 7.41 -19.40 2.61
N LYS A 49 6.59 -18.86 1.72
CA LYS A 49 6.66 -19.05 0.26
C LYS A 49 6.97 -17.75 -0.47
N THR A 50 7.69 -17.87 -1.58
CA THR A 50 7.98 -16.73 -2.47
C THR A 50 6.80 -16.45 -3.38
N GLY A 51 6.37 -15.20 -3.41
CA GLY A 51 5.27 -14.72 -4.24
C GLY A 51 5.64 -13.69 -5.28
N ARG A 52 4.61 -13.07 -5.88
CA ARG A 52 4.77 -11.98 -6.85
C ARG A 52 5.25 -10.68 -6.18
N ARG A 53 5.49 -9.64 -6.99
CA ARG A 53 5.95 -8.34 -6.47
C ARG A 53 4.92 -7.73 -5.51
N GLY A 54 5.39 -7.28 -4.34
CA GLY A 54 4.57 -6.60 -3.33
C GLY A 54 3.71 -7.50 -2.44
N THR A 55 3.73 -8.83 -2.62
CA THR A 55 2.96 -9.74 -1.79
C THR A 55 3.44 -9.79 -0.35
N PHE A 56 2.47 -9.84 0.55
CA PHE A 56 2.61 -10.35 1.90
C PHE A 56 1.22 -10.84 2.31
N GLU A 57 0.93 -12.06 1.93
CA GLU A 57 -0.38 -12.70 2.06
C GLU A 57 -0.26 -13.75 3.17
N VAL A 58 -1.14 -13.68 4.17
CA VAL A 58 -1.15 -14.63 5.29
C VAL A 58 -2.41 -15.45 5.21
N GLN A 59 -2.27 -16.75 5.12
CA GLN A 59 -3.35 -17.73 5.08
C GLN A 59 -3.24 -18.65 6.29
N ILE A 60 -4.35 -18.81 7.01
CA ILE A 60 -4.47 -19.77 8.12
C ILE A 60 -5.45 -20.86 7.68
N ASN A 61 -4.97 -22.09 7.62
CA ASN A 61 -5.59 -23.23 6.97
C ASN A 61 -5.93 -22.88 5.51
N GLU A 62 -7.21 -22.75 5.18
CA GLU A 62 -7.65 -22.37 3.83
C GLU A 62 -8.15 -20.90 3.75
N THR A 63 -8.14 -20.16 4.87
CA THR A 63 -8.69 -18.81 4.95
C THR A 63 -7.62 -17.73 4.83
N LEU A 64 -7.75 -16.84 3.85
CA LEU A 64 -6.87 -15.66 3.71
C LEU A 64 -7.23 -14.62 4.77
N VAL A 65 -6.34 -14.43 5.74
CA VAL A 65 -6.56 -13.54 6.88
C VAL A 65 -5.99 -12.14 6.69
N HIS A 66 -4.96 -12.01 5.84
CA HIS A 66 -4.36 -10.72 5.50
C HIS A 66 -3.88 -10.68 4.06
N SER A 67 -4.08 -9.53 3.42
CA SER A 67 -3.54 -9.23 2.10
C SER A 67 -2.86 -7.87 2.08
N LYS A 68 -1.54 -7.85 1.89
CA LYS A 68 -0.80 -6.59 1.71
C LYS A 68 -1.11 -5.92 0.37
N LEU A 69 -1.49 -6.69 -0.63
CA LEU A 69 -1.92 -6.12 -1.92
C LEU A 69 -3.24 -5.34 -1.78
N GLY A 70 -4.14 -5.78 -0.89
CA GLY A 70 -5.39 -5.07 -0.61
C GLY A 70 -5.24 -3.93 0.39
N SER A 71 -4.50 -4.15 1.48
CA SER A 71 -4.35 -3.19 2.57
C SER A 71 -3.21 -2.18 2.38
N MET A 72 -2.26 -2.48 1.50
CA MET A 72 -0.97 -1.77 1.38
C MET A 72 -0.09 -1.79 2.64
N ALA A 73 -0.47 -2.56 3.67
CA ALA A 73 0.20 -2.61 4.96
C ALA A 73 0.59 -4.05 5.36
N PHE A 74 1.51 -4.16 6.31
CA PHE A 74 1.78 -5.45 6.96
C PHE A 74 0.68 -5.76 7.98
N PRO A 75 0.41 -7.05 8.28
CA PRO A 75 -0.55 -7.42 9.31
C PRO A 75 -0.01 -7.07 10.69
N ASP A 76 -0.89 -6.77 11.62
CA ASP A 76 -0.54 -6.73 13.04
C ASP A 76 -0.21 -8.14 13.54
N TYR A 77 1.02 -8.34 14.00
CA TYR A 77 1.55 -9.67 14.31
C TYR A 77 0.82 -10.32 15.49
N GLU A 78 0.44 -9.52 16.47
CA GLU A 78 -0.30 -10.01 17.64
C GLU A 78 -1.66 -10.58 17.22
N ALA A 79 -2.40 -9.83 16.39
CA ALA A 79 -3.69 -10.26 15.87
C ALA A 79 -3.58 -11.49 14.93
N VAL A 80 -2.47 -11.68 14.21
CA VAL A 80 -2.23 -12.94 13.48
C VAL A 80 -2.09 -14.10 14.47
N VAL A 81 -1.29 -13.95 15.52
CA VAL A 81 -1.03 -15.00 16.51
C VAL A 81 -2.30 -15.37 17.27
N GLU A 82 -3.11 -14.39 17.67
CA GLU A 82 -4.43 -14.62 18.28
C GLU A 82 -5.34 -15.44 17.36
N ASN A 83 -5.35 -15.14 16.06
CA ASN A 83 -6.10 -15.90 15.08
C ASN A 83 -5.58 -17.34 14.91
N VAL A 84 -4.27 -17.56 14.98
CA VAL A 84 -3.68 -18.92 14.95
C VAL A 84 -4.07 -19.69 16.22
N GLN A 85 -4.08 -19.05 17.39
CA GLN A 85 -4.55 -19.66 18.63
C GLN A 85 -6.04 -19.98 18.58
N ALA A 86 -6.86 -19.09 18.02
CA ALA A 86 -8.28 -19.32 17.81
C ALA A 86 -8.51 -20.51 16.86
N ALA A 87 -7.75 -20.59 15.78
CA ALA A 87 -7.78 -21.73 14.85
C ALA A 87 -7.37 -23.04 15.53
N ALA A 88 -6.37 -23.01 16.41
CA ALA A 88 -5.94 -24.18 17.20
C ALA A 88 -7.05 -24.67 18.15
N ALA A 89 -7.88 -23.76 18.65
CA ALA A 89 -9.04 -24.07 19.49
C ALA A 89 -10.31 -24.41 18.69
N GLY A 90 -10.25 -24.48 17.36
CA GLY A 90 -11.41 -24.75 16.49
C GLY A 90 -12.40 -23.59 16.34
N LYS A 91 -12.01 -22.37 16.72
CA LYS A 91 -12.81 -21.15 16.53
C LYS A 91 -12.64 -20.61 15.10
N PRO A 92 -13.64 -19.87 14.57
CA PRO A 92 -13.53 -19.27 13.24
C PRO A 92 -12.44 -18.19 13.20
N VAL A 93 -11.76 -18.09 12.06
CA VAL A 93 -10.67 -17.14 11.82
C VAL A 93 -11.21 -15.90 11.10
N ASN A 94 -10.80 -14.71 11.56
CA ASN A 94 -11.25 -13.43 10.99
C ASN A 94 -10.13 -12.68 10.27
N LYS A 95 -10.48 -11.63 9.52
CA LYS A 95 -9.48 -10.73 8.93
C LYS A 95 -8.69 -10.00 10.02
N VAL A 96 -7.38 -9.87 9.81
CA VAL A 96 -6.45 -9.26 10.75
C VAL A 96 -6.36 -7.75 10.53
N LYS A 97 -6.11 -7.00 11.60
CA LYS A 97 -5.85 -5.55 11.52
C LYS A 97 -4.51 -5.27 10.89
N GLU A 98 -4.44 -4.15 10.18
CA GLU A 98 -3.22 -3.67 9.54
C GLU A 98 -2.34 -2.92 10.55
N GLN A 99 -1.03 -3.04 10.43
CA GLN A 99 -0.11 -2.24 11.25
C GLN A 99 -0.27 -0.76 10.92
N PRO A 100 -0.39 0.12 11.92
CA PRO A 100 -0.42 1.55 11.67
C PRO A 100 0.92 2.00 11.08
N ILE A 101 0.86 2.79 10.01
CA ILE A 101 2.04 3.44 9.44
C ILE A 101 2.44 4.57 10.40
N THR A 102 3.21 4.21 11.41
CA THR A 102 3.66 5.14 12.46
C THR A 102 4.94 5.86 12.06
N ASP A 103 5.91 5.13 11.49
CA ASP A 103 7.19 5.70 11.07
C ASP A 103 7.73 4.96 9.81
N CYS A 104 8.14 5.72 8.79
CA CYS A 104 8.82 5.15 7.61
C CYS A 104 10.32 4.98 7.90
N VAL A 105 10.74 3.75 8.23
CA VAL A 105 12.16 3.46 8.46
C VAL A 105 12.87 3.22 7.12
N ILE A 106 13.73 4.15 6.71
CA ILE A 106 14.65 3.91 5.59
C ILE A 106 15.72 2.92 6.06
N GLN A 107 15.61 1.67 5.64
CA GLN A 107 16.67 0.68 5.86
C GLN A 107 17.83 0.93 4.87
N CYS A 108 18.75 1.82 5.23
CA CYS A 108 20.03 1.96 4.55
C CYS A 108 20.81 0.63 4.68
N HIS A 109 20.87 -0.16 3.61
CA HIS A 109 21.73 -1.34 3.55
C HIS A 109 23.14 -0.91 3.12
N PRO A 110 24.18 -1.14 3.94
CA PRO A 110 25.54 -0.80 3.57
C PRO A 110 26.06 -1.75 2.48
N ARG A 111 26.84 -1.21 1.54
CA ARG A 111 27.61 -1.99 0.54
C ARG A 111 28.71 -2.88 1.15
N ASN A 112 29.07 -2.69 2.44
CA ASN A 112 30.12 -3.44 3.12
C ASN A 112 29.76 -3.77 4.57
N ASN A 113 30.06 -5.01 4.96
CA ASN A 113 29.41 -5.78 6.02
C ASN A 113 30.01 -5.62 7.44
N SER A 114 30.42 -4.41 7.87
CA SER A 114 31.14 -4.30 9.16
C SER A 114 30.67 -3.22 10.14
N LYS A 115 29.64 -2.41 9.84
CA LYS A 115 29.16 -1.41 10.80
C LYS A 115 27.63 -1.39 10.89
N LYS A 116 27.14 -1.78 12.07
CA LYS A 116 25.73 -1.72 12.48
C LYS A 116 25.45 -0.27 12.91
N TYR A 117 24.95 0.55 12.00
CA TYR A 117 24.53 1.92 12.34
C TYR A 117 23.21 1.88 13.11
N PRO A 118 22.97 2.82 14.05
CA PRO A 118 21.68 2.97 14.68
C PRO A 118 20.62 3.26 13.62
N THR A 119 19.44 2.67 13.79
CA THR A 119 18.28 2.91 12.93
C THR A 119 17.92 4.39 12.97
N LEU A 120 18.19 5.13 11.89
CA LEU A 120 17.79 6.53 11.79
C LEU A 120 16.30 6.58 11.51
N THR A 121 15.52 7.01 12.50
CA THR A 121 14.09 7.29 12.33
C THR A 121 13.94 8.67 11.71
N VAL A 122 13.53 8.72 10.44
CA VAL A 122 13.14 9.96 9.79
C VAL A 122 11.65 10.21 10.04
N ARG A 123 11.32 11.39 10.54
CA ARG A 123 9.92 11.83 10.69
C ARG A 123 9.64 12.91 9.68
N PHE A 124 8.47 12.83 9.04
CA PHE A 124 7.99 13.91 8.20
C PHE A 124 7.59 15.09 9.07
N ASN A 125 8.27 16.21 8.89
CA ASN A 125 7.85 17.47 9.48
C ASN A 125 6.79 18.11 8.59
N PHE A 126 5.53 18.09 9.02
CA PHE A 126 4.41 18.70 8.29
C PHE A 126 4.36 20.23 8.37
N LYS A 127 5.25 20.87 9.15
CA LYS A 127 5.40 22.32 9.15
C LYS A 127 6.32 22.71 7.99
N THR A 128 5.73 23.11 6.87
CA THR A 128 6.49 23.57 5.71
C THR A 128 7.22 24.88 6.05
N GLN A 129 8.56 24.84 6.09
CA GLN A 129 9.39 26.03 6.17
C GLN A 129 9.87 26.39 4.76
N VAL A 130 9.46 27.55 4.25
CA VAL A 130 9.89 28.03 2.95
C VAL A 130 11.23 28.74 3.12
N HIS A 131 12.30 28.09 2.68
CA HIS A 131 13.61 28.72 2.59
C HIS A 131 13.79 29.36 1.23
N VAL A 132 14.03 30.67 1.20
CA VAL A 132 14.39 31.38 -0.03
C VAL A 132 15.82 31.01 -0.39
N MET A 133 15.98 30.19 -1.43
CA MET A 133 17.29 29.83 -1.94
C MET A 133 17.87 31.02 -2.71
N ARG A 134 18.90 31.68 -2.15
CA ARG A 134 19.66 32.70 -2.87
C ARG A 134 20.71 32.01 -3.73
N VAL A 135 20.41 31.89 -5.02
CA VAL A 135 21.28 31.28 -6.02
C VAL A 135 21.77 32.32 -7.02
N TRP A 136 22.96 32.09 -7.55
CA TRP A 136 23.48 32.86 -8.68
C TRP A 136 22.56 32.66 -9.89
N ASP A 137 22.07 33.77 -10.46
CA ASP A 137 21.13 33.77 -11.58
C ASP A 137 21.60 32.89 -12.76
N TYR A 138 22.90 32.90 -13.05
CA TYR A 138 23.49 32.03 -14.07
C TYR A 138 23.31 30.53 -13.75
N ALA A 139 23.66 30.10 -12.55
CA ALA A 139 23.56 28.70 -12.15
C ALA A 139 22.10 28.22 -12.13
N TYR A 140 21.17 29.09 -11.73
CA TYR A 140 19.74 28.79 -11.74
C TYR A 140 19.19 28.62 -13.16
N ARG A 141 19.59 29.46 -14.12
CA ARG A 141 19.19 29.34 -15.53
C ARG A 141 19.78 28.10 -16.22
N GLN A 142 20.97 27.66 -15.81
CA GLN A 142 21.62 26.46 -16.33
C GLN A 142 21.11 25.16 -15.70
N ALA A 143 20.42 25.23 -14.55
CA ALA A 143 19.85 24.07 -13.90
C ALA A 143 18.74 23.46 -14.78
N ARG A 144 18.67 22.12 -14.82
CA ARG A 144 17.59 21.42 -15.50
C ARG A 144 16.28 21.71 -14.76
N LYS A 145 15.31 22.24 -15.50
CA LYS A 145 13.95 22.47 -14.97
C LYS A 145 13.36 21.13 -14.54
N SER A 146 12.78 21.10 -13.35
CA SER A 146 12.13 19.88 -12.86
C SER A 146 10.85 19.60 -13.67
N GLU A 147 10.44 18.33 -13.73
CA GLU A 147 9.20 17.93 -14.39
C GLU A 147 7.98 18.70 -13.83
N TRP A 148 7.99 18.98 -12.52
CA TRP A 148 6.94 19.75 -11.86
C TRP A 148 6.88 21.22 -12.32
N GLU A 149 8.03 21.86 -12.54
CA GLU A 149 8.06 23.22 -13.07
C GLU A 149 7.58 23.27 -14.52
N ILE A 150 7.95 22.26 -15.31
CA ILE A 150 7.49 22.10 -16.70
C ILE A 150 5.96 21.93 -16.71
N ALA A 151 5.42 21.02 -15.89
CA ALA A 151 3.98 20.77 -15.78
C ALA A 151 3.20 22.00 -15.29
N ALA A 152 3.73 22.75 -14.32
CA ALA A 152 3.11 23.99 -13.84
C ALA A 152 3.03 25.05 -14.95
N ARG A 153 4.09 25.19 -15.75
CA ARG A 153 4.12 26.10 -16.90
C ARG A 153 3.17 25.66 -18.00
N ASP A 154 3.14 24.37 -18.31
CA ASP A 154 2.25 23.81 -19.32
C ASP A 154 0.78 24.03 -18.94
N ARG A 155 0.42 23.80 -17.68
CA ARG A 155 -0.91 24.14 -17.15
C ARG A 155 -1.26 25.62 -17.34
N ALA A 156 -0.32 26.53 -17.08
CA ALA A 156 -0.54 27.96 -17.27
C ALA A 156 -0.72 28.33 -18.76
N TRP A 157 0.07 27.73 -19.65
CA TRP A 157 -0.07 27.92 -21.09
C TRP A 157 -1.39 27.35 -21.63
N PHE A 158 -1.78 26.16 -21.17
CA PHE A 158 -3.06 25.57 -21.55
C PHE A 158 -4.23 26.43 -21.08
N LYS A 159 -4.19 26.94 -19.85
CA LYS A 159 -5.18 27.89 -19.34
C LYS A 159 -5.28 29.13 -20.24
N ARG A 160 -4.15 29.75 -20.58
CA ARG A 160 -4.11 30.92 -21.46
C ARG A 160 -4.64 30.61 -22.86
N ARG A 161 -4.39 29.41 -23.37
CA ARG A 161 -4.93 28.94 -24.66
C ARG A 161 -6.44 28.82 -24.62
N ILE A 162 -7.02 28.26 -23.54
CA ILE A 162 -8.47 28.22 -23.34
C ILE A 162 -9.01 29.65 -23.35
N GLU A 163 -8.48 30.53 -22.50
CA GLU A 163 -8.94 31.93 -22.39
C GLU A 163 -8.92 32.68 -23.73
N ASN A 164 -7.89 32.46 -24.55
CA ASN A 164 -7.78 33.09 -25.86
C ASN A 164 -8.72 32.49 -26.92
N THR A 165 -9.07 31.21 -26.79
CA THR A 165 -9.88 30.47 -27.77
C THR A 165 -11.37 30.55 -27.44
N GLU A 166 -11.71 30.74 -26.16
CA GLU A 166 -13.08 30.84 -25.65
C GLU A 166 -13.96 31.86 -26.38
N PRO A 167 -13.50 33.08 -26.75
CA PRO A 167 -14.36 34.04 -27.45
C PRO A 167 -14.81 33.58 -28.84
N VAL A 168 -14.03 32.71 -29.49
CA VAL A 168 -14.32 32.21 -30.84
C VAL A 168 -15.14 30.94 -30.79
N LEU A 169 -14.75 29.99 -29.93
CA LEU A 169 -15.39 28.68 -29.85
C LEU A 169 -16.54 28.61 -28.85
N GLY A 170 -16.51 29.41 -27.79
CA GLY A 170 -17.52 29.45 -26.73
C GLY A 170 -18.94 29.59 -27.27
N PRO A 171 -19.23 30.53 -28.19
CA PRO A 171 -20.56 30.66 -28.79
C PRO A 171 -21.03 29.39 -29.53
N ILE A 172 -20.11 28.63 -30.16
CA ILE A 172 -20.45 27.39 -30.89
C ILE A 172 -20.83 26.27 -29.92
N PHE A 173 -20.19 26.25 -28.74
CA PHE A 173 -20.45 25.27 -27.69
C PHE A 173 -21.58 25.67 -26.74
N ASP A 174 -22.16 26.85 -26.92
CA ASP A 174 -23.32 27.29 -26.15
C ASP A 174 -24.49 26.30 -26.34
N ARG A 175 -24.99 25.79 -25.21
CA ARG A 175 -26.08 24.84 -25.17
C ARG A 175 -27.34 25.42 -25.79
N ASP A 176 -27.62 26.70 -25.55
CA ASP A 176 -28.82 27.36 -26.04
C ASP A 176 -28.76 27.53 -27.57
N LEU A 177 -27.59 27.90 -28.11
CA LEU A 177 -27.36 27.93 -29.55
C LEU A 177 -27.57 26.54 -30.16
N ARG A 178 -27.00 25.50 -29.54
CA ARG A 178 -27.10 24.12 -30.03
C ARG A 178 -28.54 23.62 -30.03
N GLU A 179 -29.30 23.89 -28.97
CA GLU A 179 -30.71 23.52 -28.87
C GLU A 179 -31.59 24.27 -29.89
N ARG A 180 -31.28 25.54 -30.17
CA ARG A 180 -31.95 26.32 -31.23
C ARG A 180 -31.70 25.73 -32.61
N VAL A 181 -30.44 25.52 -32.98
CA VAL A 181 -30.06 24.95 -34.28
C VAL A 181 -30.64 23.56 -34.47
N TYR A 182 -30.66 22.74 -33.41
CA TYR A 182 -31.26 21.41 -33.48
C TYR A 182 -32.76 21.47 -33.73
N ARG A 183 -33.50 22.33 -33.00
CA ARG A 183 -34.93 22.54 -33.22
C ARG A 183 -35.22 23.03 -34.64
N GLU A 184 -34.49 24.02 -35.13
CA GLU A 184 -34.66 24.57 -36.49
C GLU A 184 -34.43 23.54 -37.60
N ARG A 185 -33.48 22.61 -37.41
CA ARG A 185 -33.09 21.66 -38.46
C ARG A 185 -33.78 20.29 -38.37
N PHE A 186 -34.16 19.85 -37.18
CA PHE A 186 -34.54 18.46 -36.93
C PHE A 186 -35.85 18.26 -36.16
N ALA A 187 -36.48 19.31 -35.63
CA ALA A 187 -37.74 19.20 -34.88
C ALA A 187 -38.98 19.52 -35.74
N GLY A 188 -38.93 19.22 -37.04
CA GLY A 188 -40.07 19.22 -37.95
C GLY A 188 -40.76 17.88 -37.99
#